data_AF-A0A387HBV3-F1
#
_entry.id   AF-A0A387HBV3-F1
#
_cell.length_a   1.000
_cell.length_b   1.000
_cell.length_c   1.000
_cell.angle_alpha   90.00
_cell.angle_beta   90.00
_cell.angle_gamma   90.00
#
_symmetry.space_group_name_H-M   'P 1'
#
loop_
_entity.id
_entity.type
_entity.pdbx_description
1 polymer ?
#
loop_
_entity_poly.entity_id
_entity_poly.type
_entity_poly.pdbx_seq_one_letter_code
_entity_poly.pdbx_strand_id
1 'polypeptide(L)'
;MVKWPARSPRWRAGRLLISAGSVVWKSSYGKQEVALPTDLLQTGFRSPSLREAVAINPGSRIAECDSSDGEVLIAVMPSELDHVVTALDKA
;
A
#
# COMPACT_ATOMS: atom_id res chain seq x y z
N MET A 1 -3.14 -1.72 -4.70
CA MET A 1 -3.42 -0.26 -4.76
C MET A 1 -2.93 0.39 -3.48
N VAL A 2 -2.53 1.66 -3.50
CA VAL A 2 -2.11 2.40 -2.29
C VAL A 2 -3.01 3.60 -2.04
N LYS A 3 -3.27 3.91 -0.78
CA LYS A 3 -3.90 5.15 -0.32
C LYS A 3 -3.08 5.72 0.83
N TRP A 4 -2.86 7.02 0.81
CA TRP A 4 -2.08 7.72 1.82
C TRP A 4 -2.82 9.00 2.19
N PRO A 5 -3.73 8.95 3.18
CA PRO A 5 -4.67 10.03 3.46
C PRO A 5 -4.00 11.40 3.66
N ALA A 6 -2.82 11.44 4.29
CA ALA A 6 -2.07 12.68 4.51
C ALA A 6 -1.62 13.39 3.21
N ARG A 7 -1.42 12.64 2.12
CA ARG A 7 -1.05 13.20 0.81
C ARG A 7 -2.19 13.20 -0.19
N SER A 8 -3.02 12.16 -0.20
CA SER A 8 -4.14 12.00 -1.11
C SER A 8 -5.19 11.04 -0.55
N PRO A 9 -6.47 11.43 -0.50
CA PRO A 9 -7.53 10.57 0.00
C PRO A 9 -7.93 9.45 -0.98
N ARG A 10 -7.38 9.43 -2.21
CA ARG A 10 -7.77 8.49 -3.27
C ARG A 10 -6.89 7.25 -3.28
N TRP A 11 -7.48 6.11 -3.61
CA TRP A 11 -6.76 4.89 -3.97
C TRP A 11 -6.05 5.06 -5.31
N ARG A 12 -4.80 4.62 -5.38
CA ARG A 12 -3.95 4.70 -6.57
C ARG A 12 -3.56 3.30 -7.01
N ALA A 13 -3.87 2.97 -8.26
CA ALA A 13 -3.42 1.73 -8.90
C ALA A 13 -1.91 1.78 -9.14
N GLY A 14 -1.25 0.65 -8.98
CA GLY A 14 0.19 0.56 -9.13
C GLY A 14 0.75 -0.70 -8.53
N ARG A 15 2.07 -0.74 -8.43
CA ARG A 15 2.84 -1.85 -7.86
C ARG A 15 3.82 -1.33 -6.83
N LEU A 16 4.03 -2.12 -5.79
CA LEU A 16 5.09 -1.90 -4.83
C LEU A 16 6.42 -2.34 -5.46
N LEU A 17 7.40 -1.46 -5.44
CA LEU A 17 8.79 -1.74 -5.81
C LEU A 17 9.65 -1.55 -4.56
N ILE A 18 10.59 -2.46 -4.36
CA ILE A 18 11.50 -2.42 -3.21
C ILE A 18 12.89 -2.46 -3.78
N SER A 19 13.68 -1.46 -3.46
CA SER A 19 15.05 -1.32 -3.94
C SER A 19 15.91 -0.79 -2.81
N ALA A 20 16.88 -1.60 -2.37
CA ALA A 20 17.94 -1.23 -1.42
C ALA A 20 17.51 -0.30 -0.26
N GLY A 21 16.52 -0.72 0.54
CA GLY A 21 16.02 0.05 1.71
C GLY A 21 15.04 1.18 1.37
N SER A 22 14.53 1.21 0.14
CA SER A 22 13.47 2.13 -0.26
C SER A 22 12.26 1.39 -0.80
N VAL A 23 11.08 1.81 -0.36
CA VAL A 23 9.80 1.30 -0.85
C VAL A 23 9.17 2.38 -1.73
N VAL A 24 8.93 2.04 -2.98
CA VAL A 24 8.39 2.96 -3.99
C VAL A 24 7.08 2.40 -4.52
N TRP A 25 6.07 3.24 -4.58
CA TRP A 25 4.83 2.93 -5.29
C TRP A 25 4.91 3.43 -6.73
N LYS A 26 4.97 2.51 -7.69
CA LYS A 26 4.93 2.82 -9.11
C LYS A 26 3.49 2.81 -9.60
N SER A 27 3.00 3.96 -10.09
CA SER A 27 1.64 4.07 -10.62
C SER A 27 1.43 3.14 -11.82
N SER A 28 0.25 2.52 -11.92
CA SER A 28 -0.17 1.78 -13.12
C SER A 28 -0.49 2.72 -14.28
N TYR A 29 -0.84 3.97 -13.97
CA TYR A 29 -1.21 4.99 -14.95
C TYR A 29 -0.18 6.13 -14.90
N GLY A 30 0.52 6.35 -16.01
CA GLY A 30 1.60 7.34 -16.11
C GLY A 30 2.96 6.83 -15.61
N LYS A 31 3.96 7.72 -15.60
CA LYS A 31 5.36 7.42 -15.20
C LYS A 31 5.68 7.85 -13.76
N GLN A 32 4.67 8.22 -12.98
CA GLN A 32 4.90 8.77 -11.64
C GLN A 32 5.18 7.66 -10.64
N GLU A 33 6.33 7.78 -9.99
CA GLU A 33 6.71 6.98 -8.84
C GLU A 33 6.53 7.84 -7.58
N VAL A 34 6.00 7.22 -6.54
CA VAL A 34 5.78 7.86 -5.24
C VAL A 34 6.59 7.08 -4.23
N ALA A 35 7.67 7.70 -3.74
CA ALA A 35 8.40 7.16 -2.60
C ALA A 35 7.44 7.06 -1.41
N LEU A 36 7.31 5.87 -0.84
CA LEU A 36 6.64 5.68 0.43
C LEU A 36 7.62 6.03 1.56
N PRO A 37 7.10 6.37 2.75
CA PRO A 37 7.93 6.57 3.94
C PRO A 37 8.85 5.37 4.18
N THR A 38 10.09 5.62 4.59
CA THR A 38 11.08 4.57 4.85
C THR A 38 10.86 3.88 6.19
N ASP A 39 10.11 4.50 7.09
CA ASP A 39 9.73 4.01 8.42
C ASP A 39 8.34 3.35 8.42
N LEU A 40 7.94 2.77 7.28
CA LEU A 40 6.63 2.14 7.12
C LEU A 40 6.55 0.87 7.98
N LEU A 41 5.72 0.91 9.02
CA LEU A 41 5.49 -0.23 9.91
C LEU A 41 4.12 -0.85 9.65
N GLN A 42 4.07 -2.10 9.20
CA GLN A 42 2.82 -2.82 9.03
C GLN A 42 2.22 -3.17 10.40
N THR A 43 1.04 -2.62 10.71
CA THR A 43 0.37 -2.77 12.01
C THR A 43 -0.76 -3.79 11.99
N GLY A 44 -1.32 -4.08 10.81
CA GLY A 44 -2.44 -5.03 10.72
C GLY A 44 -2.89 -5.34 9.31
N PHE A 45 -3.90 -6.22 9.24
CA PHE A 45 -4.63 -6.56 8.03
C PHE A 45 -6.12 -6.57 8.28
N ARG A 46 -6.88 -5.99 7.36
CA ARG A 46 -8.34 -6.07 7.37
C ARG A 46 -8.94 -6.30 6.00
N SER A 47 -10.22 -6.67 5.98
CA SER A 47 -11.03 -6.62 4.78
C SER A 47 -11.41 -5.17 4.43
N PRO A 48 -11.62 -4.85 3.15
CA PRO A 48 -12.16 -3.56 2.76
C PRO A 48 -13.57 -3.34 3.32
N SER A 49 -13.86 -2.09 3.69
CA SER A 49 -15.23 -1.64 3.89
C SER A 49 -16.01 -1.67 2.56
N LEU A 50 -17.34 -1.61 2.62
CA LEU A 50 -18.18 -1.56 1.41
C LEU A 50 -17.80 -0.40 0.48
N ARG A 51 -17.52 0.79 1.04
CA ARG A 51 -17.09 1.95 0.24
C ARG A 51 -15.74 1.70 -0.43
N GLU A 52 -14.79 1.09 0.28
CA GLU A 52 -13.48 0.77 -0.28
C GLU A 52 -13.60 -0.30 -1.36
N ALA A 53 -14.41 -1.33 -1.14
CA ALA A 53 -14.64 -2.43 -2.09
C ALA A 53 -15.23 -1.97 -3.45
N VAL A 54 -15.83 -0.79 -3.51
CA VAL A 54 -16.24 -0.16 -4.79
C VAL A 54 -15.04 0.46 -5.53
N ALA A 55 -14.04 0.94 -4.80
CA ALA A 55 -12.86 1.62 -5.34
C ALA A 55 -11.67 0.69 -5.58
N ILE A 56 -11.61 -0.44 -4.88
CA ILE A 56 -10.56 -1.47 -4.98
C ILE A 56 -11.19 -2.83 -5.27
N ASN A 57 -10.39 -3.88 -5.46
CA ASN A 57 -10.95 -5.23 -5.59
C ASN A 57 -11.60 -5.69 -4.26
N PRO A 58 -12.88 -6.09 -4.21
CA PRO A 58 -13.55 -6.55 -2.97
C PRO A 58 -12.87 -7.74 -2.29
N GLY A 59 -12.21 -8.61 -3.07
CA GLY A 59 -11.47 -9.77 -2.57
C GLY A 59 -10.08 -9.44 -2.04
N SER A 60 -9.66 -8.18 -2.08
CA SER A 60 -8.37 -7.75 -1.54
C SER A 60 -8.35 -7.75 -0.01
N ARG A 61 -7.14 -7.72 0.54
CA ARG A 61 -6.86 -7.37 1.94
C ARG A 61 -6.16 -6.03 1.96
N ILE A 62 -6.46 -5.22 2.97
CA ILE A 62 -5.80 -3.96 3.21
C ILE A 62 -4.76 -4.19 4.31
N ALA A 63 -3.49 -4.00 3.96
CA ALA A 63 -2.41 -3.81 4.92
C ALA A 63 -2.51 -2.39 5.48
N GLU A 64 -2.58 -2.29 6.80
CA GLU A 64 -2.52 -1.03 7.53
C GLU A 64 -1.08 -0.81 7.93
N CYS A 65 -0.52 0.33 7.55
CA CYS A 65 0.86 0.68 7.85
C CYS A 65 0.91 2.08 8.47
N ASP A 66 1.71 2.24 9.51
CA ASP A 66 2.00 3.53 10.11
C ASP A 66 3.35 4.05 9.63
N SER A 67 3.49 5.36 9.62
CA SER A 67 4.75 6.06 9.39
C SER A 67 4.73 7.43 10.08
N SER A 68 5.88 8.09 10.16
CA SER A 68 5.99 9.48 10.64
C SER A 68 5.14 10.48 9.85
N ASP A 69 4.88 10.21 8.56
CA ASP A 69 3.99 11.01 7.70
C ASP A 69 2.51 10.56 7.76
N GLY A 70 2.17 9.68 8.71
CA GLY A 70 0.83 9.15 8.95
C GLY A 70 0.55 7.80 8.29
N GLU A 71 -0.72 7.41 8.30
CA GLU A 71 -1.17 6.09 7.83
C GLU A 71 -0.98 5.93 6.31
N VAL A 72 -0.49 4.76 5.91
CA VAL A 72 -0.44 4.29 4.54
C VAL A 72 -1.19 2.96 4.43
N LEU A 73 -2.20 2.94 3.57
CA LEU A 73 -3.04 1.77 3.34
C LEU A 73 -2.66 1.11 2.01
N ILE A 74 -2.37 -0.19 2.03
CA ILE A 74 -1.98 -0.95 0.84
C ILE A 74 -2.97 -2.09 0.63
N ALA A 75 -3.79 -1.98 -0.42
CA ALA A 75 -4.69 -3.04 -0.86
C ALA A 75 -3.96 -4.03 -1.78
N VAL A 76 -3.95 -5.31 -1.39
CA VAL A 76 -3.24 -6.39 -2.08
C VAL A 76 -4.15 -7.59 -2.26
N MET A 77 -3.94 -8.36 -3.33
CA MET A 77 -4.68 -9.62 -3.46
C MET A 77 -4.19 -10.62 -2.40
N PRO A 78 -5.03 -11.54 -1.91
CA PRO A 78 -4.62 -12.51 -0.90
C PRO A 78 -3.38 -13.34 -1.30
N SER A 79 -3.24 -13.67 -2.59
CA SER A 79 -2.09 -14.39 -3.14
C SER A 79 -0.77 -13.59 -3.12
N GLU A 80 -0.85 -12.27 -2.90
CA GLU A 80 0.31 -11.36 -2.87
C GLU A 80 0.68 -10.95 -1.43
N LEU A 81 -0.10 -11.38 -0.44
CA LEU A 81 0.00 -10.88 0.94
C LEU A 81 1.33 -11.21 1.57
N ASP A 82 1.78 -12.48 1.50
CA ASP A 82 3.06 -12.91 2.07
C ASP A 82 4.25 -12.18 1.44
N HIS A 83 4.19 -11.94 0.13
CA HIS A 83 5.21 -11.18 -0.58
C HIS A 83 5.28 -9.74 -0.07
N VAL A 84 4.14 -9.11 0.18
CA VAL A 84 4.05 -7.73 0.66
C VAL A 84 4.46 -7.60 2.13
N VAL A 85 4.12 -8.57 2.98
CA VAL A 85 4.61 -8.60 4.37
C VAL A 85 6.12 -8.72 4.40
N THR A 86 6.67 -9.72 3.70
CA THR A 86 8.12 -9.96 3.63
C THR A 86 8.86 -8.75 3.07
N ALA A 87 8.23 -8.05 2.14
CA ALA A 87 8.70 -6.84 1.52
C ALA A 87 8.82 -5.67 2.51
N LEU A 88 7.76 -5.43 3.29
CA LEU A 88 7.69 -4.34 4.25
C LEU A 88 8.60 -4.59 5.46
N ASP A 89 8.78 -5.84 5.87
CA ASP A 89 9.68 -6.22 6.97
C ASP A 89 11.17 -6.04 6.62
N LYS A 90 11.51 -6.02 5.32
CA LYS A 90 12.88 -5.87 4.81
C LYS A 90 13.22 -4.44 4.37
N ALA A 91 12.24 -3.54 4.42
CA ALA A 91 12.39 -2.14 4.05
C ALA A 91 13.15 -1.37 5.14
#